data_AF-A0A5G2R677-F1
#
_entry.id   AF-A0A5G2R677-F1
#
_cell.length_a   1.000
_cell.length_b   1.000
_cell.length_c   1.000
_cell.angle_alpha   90.00
_cell.angle_beta   90.00
_cell.angle_gamma   90.00
#
_symmetry.space_group_name_H-M   'P 1'
#
loop_
_entity.id
_entity.type
_entity.pdbx_description
1 polymer ?
#
loop_
_entity_poly.entity_id
_entity_poly.type
_entity_poly.pdbx_seq_one_letter_code
_entity_poly.pdbx_strand_id
1 'polypeptide(L)'
;MIVSCVPKYTAILALLVLGVGALDTFIAAVYEHAVTLPNRTETPVLEKEALLLMHKNIDVLETAVKLAARQQGAHIIVTPEDGIYGWVFTRETIYPYLEDIPDPGVNWIPCKDPQSLVQHVAPPLSCPLPLGVGPSHESQSACCKYPPHWHAHDREWNLCTRGRQGVSL
;
A
#
# COMPACT_ATOMS: atom_id res chain seq x y z
N MET A 1 20.60 48.23 27.90
CA MET A 1 20.97 47.07 27.06
C MET A 1 19.81 46.10 27.03
N ILE A 2 18.96 46.16 26.01
CA ILE A 2 17.91 45.14 25.80
C ILE A 2 18.55 44.10 24.88
N VAL A 3 18.92 42.96 25.46
CA VAL A 3 19.47 41.82 24.71
C VAL A 3 18.34 41.30 23.81
N SER A 4 18.44 41.59 22.51
CA SER A 4 17.49 41.14 21.50
C SER A 4 17.63 39.61 21.33
N CYS A 5 16.86 38.86 22.12
CA CYS A 5 16.80 37.38 22.08
C CYS A 5 15.83 36.87 20.99
N VAL A 6 15.04 37.77 20.41
CA VAL A 6 13.97 37.49 19.44
C VAL A 6 14.43 36.96 18.08
N PRO A 7 15.54 37.41 17.45
CA PRO A 7 15.85 37.06 16.06
C PRO A 7 16.29 35.60 15.88
N LYS A 8 16.78 34.95 16.94
CA LYS A 8 17.22 33.54 16.90
C LYS A 8 16.04 32.58 16.82
N TYR A 9 14.99 32.82 17.62
CA TYR A 9 13.80 31.97 17.63
C TYR A 9 12.98 32.11 16.35
N THR A 10 12.91 33.32 15.77
CA THR A 10 12.26 33.54 14.46
C THR A 10 13.01 32.86 13.32
N ALA A 11 14.34 32.83 13.35
CA ALA A 11 15.15 32.12 12.35
C ALA A 11 14.97 30.60 12.44
N ILE A 12 14.92 30.04 13.66
CA ILE A 12 14.66 28.62 13.89
C ILE A 12 13.25 28.23 13.42
N LEU A 13 12.24 29.06 13.72
CA LEU A 13 10.87 28.84 13.27
C LEU A 13 10.75 28.89 11.74
N ALA A 14 11.42 29.83 11.08
CA ALA A 14 11.46 29.91 9.62
C ALA A 14 12.15 28.67 8.99
N LEU A 15 13.25 28.20 9.58
CA LEU A 15 13.93 26.96 9.17
C LEU A 15 13.04 25.70 9.34
N LEU A 16 12.23 25.65 10.40
CA LEU A 16 11.27 24.57 10.64
C LEU A 16 10.11 24.60 9.64
N VAL A 17 9.60 25.79 9.28
CA VAL A 17 8.52 25.97 8.29
C VAL A 17 9.01 25.63 6.88
N LEU A 18 10.27 25.93 6.54
CA LEU A 18 10.88 25.54 5.26
C LEU A 18 11.14 24.03 5.13
N GLY A 19 11.10 23.28 6.24
CA GLY A 19 11.31 21.83 6.27
C GLY A 19 10.11 21.00 5.82
N VAL A 20 8.94 21.62 5.60
CA VAL A 20 7.73 20.93 5.11
C VAL A 20 7.60 21.17 3.60
N GLY A 21 8.49 20.55 2.83
CA GLY A 21 8.42 20.52 1.36
C GLY A 21 7.81 19.21 0.87
N ALA A 22 6.90 19.27 -0.11
CA ALA A 22 6.55 18.10 -0.89
C ALA A 22 7.79 17.62 -1.67
N LEU A 23 7.98 16.31 -1.80
CA LEU A 23 9.04 15.79 -2.65
C LEU A 23 8.71 16.08 -4.12
N ASP A 24 9.66 16.67 -4.86
CA ASP A 24 9.51 16.96 -6.30
C ASP A 24 9.51 15.68 -7.16
N THR A 25 10.04 14.58 -6.64
CA THR A 25 10.15 13.29 -7.33
C THR A 25 9.92 12.13 -6.38
N PHE A 26 9.43 11.00 -6.89
CA PHE A 26 9.27 9.76 -6.13
C PHE A 26 9.76 8.55 -6.94
N ILE A 27 10.04 7.44 -6.23
CA ILE A 27 10.40 6.15 -6.83
C ILE A 27 9.15 5.26 -6.85
N ALA A 28 8.77 4.78 -8.03
CA ALA A 28 7.70 3.82 -8.21
C ALA A 28 8.26 2.42 -8.53
N ALA A 29 7.56 1.38 -8.08
CA ALA A 29 7.85 -0.01 -8.41
C ALA A 29 6.63 -0.70 -9.03
N VAL A 30 6.88 -1.68 -9.88
CA VAL A 30 5.86 -2.57 -10.44
C VAL A 30 6.37 -4.00 -10.32
N TYR A 31 5.53 -4.91 -9.88
CA TYR A 31 5.88 -6.32 -9.79
C TYR A 31 5.03 -7.13 -10.79
N GLU A 32 5.70 -7.86 -11.68
CA GLU A 32 5.05 -8.84 -12.54
C GLU A 32 4.92 -10.16 -11.75
N HIS A 33 3.69 -10.52 -11.38
CA HIS A 33 3.43 -11.67 -10.50
C HIS A 33 3.08 -12.92 -11.30
N ALA A 34 3.82 -14.00 -11.04
CA ALA A 34 3.46 -15.34 -11.51
C ALA A 34 2.37 -15.93 -10.59
N VAL A 35 1.12 -15.56 -10.87
CA VAL A 35 -0.03 -15.90 -10.03
C VAL A 35 -0.18 -17.42 -9.87
N THR A 36 -0.32 -17.88 -8.63
CA THR A 36 -0.77 -19.25 -8.35
C THR A 36 -2.27 -19.32 -8.57
N LEU A 37 -2.68 -19.98 -9.65
CA LEU A 37 -4.08 -20.09 -10.04
C LEU A 37 -4.84 -21.16 -9.23
N PRO A 38 -6.14 -20.98 -9.00
CA PRO A 38 -7.00 -22.03 -8.46
C PRO A 38 -7.14 -23.18 -9.44
N ASN A 39 -7.42 -24.37 -8.92
CA ASN A 39 -7.88 -25.47 -9.76
C ASN A 39 -9.25 -25.15 -10.33
N ARG A 40 -9.51 -25.57 -11.58
CA ARG A 40 -10.85 -25.47 -12.16
C ARG A 40 -11.80 -26.41 -11.42
N THR A 41 -12.78 -25.83 -10.74
CA THR A 41 -13.87 -26.55 -10.09
C THR A 41 -15.21 -26.09 -10.66
N GLU A 42 -16.17 -27.01 -10.78
CA GLU A 42 -17.54 -26.68 -11.20
C GLU A 42 -18.36 -26.14 -10.01
N THR A 43 -17.97 -26.47 -8.79
CA THR A 43 -18.61 -26.03 -7.56
C THR A 43 -17.74 -25.02 -6.80
N PRO A 44 -18.34 -24.09 -6.03
CA PRO A 44 -17.60 -23.20 -5.15
C PRO A 44 -16.75 -23.99 -4.16
N VAL A 45 -15.51 -23.54 -3.96
CA VAL A 45 -14.62 -24.07 -2.91
C VAL A 45 -15.09 -23.61 -1.54
N LEU A 46 -14.54 -24.22 -0.48
CA LEU A 46 -14.74 -23.70 0.86
C LEU A 46 -13.98 -22.38 1.02
N GLU A 47 -14.54 -21.43 1.78
CA GLU A 47 -13.93 -20.13 2.06
C GLU A 47 -12.50 -20.26 2.61
N LYS A 48 -12.26 -21.24 3.50
CA LYS A 48 -10.92 -21.55 4.03
C LYS A 48 -9.90 -21.94 2.95
N GLU A 49 -10.36 -22.57 1.86
CA GLU A 49 -9.49 -23.00 0.75
C GLU A 49 -9.20 -21.84 -0.19
N ALA A 50 -10.21 -20.99 -0.45
CA ALA A 50 -10.03 -19.73 -1.15
C ALA A 50 -9.01 -18.84 -0.42
N LEU A 51 -9.17 -18.69 0.90
CA LEU A 51 -8.24 -17.96 1.75
C LEU A 51 -6.81 -18.50 1.65
N LEU A 52 -6.63 -19.83 1.77
CA LEU A 52 -5.31 -20.44 1.69
C LEU A 52 -4.61 -20.18 0.35
N LEU A 53 -5.36 -20.15 -0.75
CA LEU A 53 -4.82 -19.77 -2.06
C LEU A 53 -4.41 -18.29 -2.09
N MET A 54 -5.29 -17.40 -1.62
CA MET A 54 -5.01 -15.96 -1.58
C MET A 54 -3.79 -15.65 -0.73
N HIS A 55 -3.63 -16.31 0.43
CA HIS A 55 -2.45 -16.21 1.29
C HIS A 55 -1.16 -16.53 0.55
N LYS A 56 -1.12 -17.63 -0.22
CA LYS A 56 0.08 -18.00 -0.99
C LYS A 56 0.51 -16.90 -1.97
N ASN A 57 -0.45 -16.29 -2.66
CA ASN A 57 -0.15 -15.19 -3.57
C ASN A 57 0.28 -13.94 -2.80
N ILE A 58 -0.39 -13.62 -1.69
CA ILE A 58 -0.05 -12.48 -0.83
C ILE A 58 1.37 -12.63 -0.25
N ASP A 59 1.81 -13.83 0.13
CA ASP A 59 3.17 -14.07 0.66
C ASP A 59 4.26 -13.68 -0.36
N VAL A 60 4.04 -13.99 -1.64
CA VAL A 60 4.94 -13.60 -2.74
C VAL A 60 4.92 -12.09 -2.95
N LEU A 61 3.72 -11.49 -2.98
CA LEU A 61 3.56 -10.04 -3.12
C LEU A 61 4.19 -9.29 -1.93
N GLU A 62 4.04 -9.78 -0.70
CA GLU A 62 4.64 -9.20 0.50
C GLU A 62 6.16 -9.16 0.38
N THR A 63 6.77 -10.21 -0.19
CA THR A 63 8.20 -10.25 -0.48
C THR A 63 8.59 -9.15 -1.47
N ALA A 64 7.86 -8.99 -2.57
CA ALA A 64 8.10 -7.92 -3.55
C ALA A 64 7.96 -6.52 -2.92
N VAL A 65 6.93 -6.30 -2.10
CA VAL A 65 6.70 -5.03 -1.39
C VAL A 65 7.86 -4.75 -0.41
N LYS A 66 8.31 -5.75 0.36
CA LYS A 66 9.45 -5.61 1.29
C LYS A 66 10.74 -5.23 0.55
N LEU A 67 10.99 -5.84 -0.61
CA LEU A 67 12.19 -5.58 -1.40
C LEU A 67 12.14 -4.17 -2.02
N ALA A 68 11.01 -3.80 -2.63
CA ALA A 68 10.82 -2.46 -3.17
C ALA A 68 10.98 -1.37 -2.10
N ALA A 69 10.40 -1.56 -0.92
CA ALA A 69 10.50 -0.61 0.18
C ALA A 69 11.92 -0.53 0.76
N ARG A 70 12.54 -1.67 1.11
CA ARG A 70 13.81 -1.70 1.86
C ARG A 70 15.05 -1.54 1.00
N GLN A 71 15.06 -2.15 -0.18
CA GLN A 71 16.26 -2.20 -1.03
C GLN A 71 16.27 -1.08 -2.07
N GLN A 72 15.10 -0.67 -2.54
CA GLN A 72 14.99 0.28 -3.66
C GLN A 72 14.43 1.64 -3.25
N GLY A 73 13.95 1.81 -2.02
CA GLY A 73 13.36 3.07 -1.54
C GLY A 73 12.10 3.47 -2.32
N ALA A 74 11.34 2.48 -2.81
CA ALA A 74 10.10 2.74 -3.51
C ALA A 74 9.07 3.40 -2.57
N HIS A 75 8.42 4.45 -3.07
CA HIS A 75 7.38 5.20 -2.38
C HIS A 75 6.00 4.60 -2.66
N ILE A 76 5.85 3.93 -3.80
CA ILE A 76 4.64 3.21 -4.22
C ILE A 76 5.05 1.96 -5.01
N ILE A 77 4.30 0.88 -4.85
CA ILE A 77 4.41 -0.33 -5.64
C ILE A 77 3.04 -0.73 -6.17
N VAL A 78 2.97 -1.14 -7.44
CA VAL A 78 1.74 -1.65 -8.08
C VAL A 78 1.87 -3.15 -8.29
N THR A 79 0.84 -3.89 -7.90
CA THR A 79 0.66 -5.33 -8.15
C THR A 79 -0.36 -5.53 -9.28
N PRO A 80 -0.30 -6.65 -10.03
CA PRO A 80 -1.18 -6.85 -11.18
C PRO A 80 -2.64 -7.11 -10.76
N GLU A 81 -3.54 -6.86 -11.70
CA GLU A 81 -4.93 -7.31 -11.64
C GLU A 81 -4.98 -8.83 -11.45
N ASP A 82 -5.98 -9.32 -10.71
CA ASP A 82 -6.18 -10.73 -10.40
C ASP A 82 -4.97 -11.42 -9.73
N GLY A 83 -3.99 -10.66 -9.23
CA GLY A 83 -2.75 -11.19 -8.66
C GLY A 83 -2.92 -12.01 -7.37
N ILE A 84 -4.10 -11.98 -6.75
CA ILE A 84 -4.38 -12.67 -5.48
C ILE A 84 -5.16 -13.97 -5.70
N TYR A 85 -6.11 -13.99 -6.63
CA TYR A 85 -7.06 -15.10 -6.83
C TYR A 85 -7.14 -15.62 -8.28
N GLY A 86 -6.58 -14.93 -9.28
CA GLY A 86 -6.61 -15.34 -10.69
C GLY A 86 -7.91 -15.02 -11.43
N TRP A 87 -8.07 -15.55 -12.64
CA TRP A 87 -9.15 -15.15 -13.58
C TRP A 87 -10.04 -16.33 -14.04
N VAL A 88 -10.06 -17.43 -13.29
CA VAL A 88 -10.72 -18.68 -13.72
C VAL A 88 -11.96 -18.95 -12.86
N PHE A 89 -13.02 -18.15 -13.07
CA PHE A 89 -14.22 -18.21 -12.24
C PHE A 89 -15.54 -18.07 -13.00
N THR A 90 -16.59 -18.61 -12.37
CA THR A 90 -18.00 -18.28 -12.61
C THR A 90 -18.48 -17.34 -11.49
N ARG A 91 -19.73 -16.86 -11.57
CA ARG A 91 -20.29 -16.01 -10.51
C ARG A 91 -20.41 -16.76 -9.19
N GLU A 92 -20.62 -18.06 -9.24
CA GLU A 92 -20.78 -18.92 -8.07
C GLU A 92 -19.41 -19.29 -7.49
N THR A 93 -18.44 -19.63 -8.34
CA THR A 93 -17.12 -20.09 -7.88
C THR A 93 -16.21 -18.98 -7.39
N ILE A 94 -16.45 -17.71 -7.79
CA ILE A 94 -15.70 -16.56 -7.26
C ILE A 94 -16.14 -16.15 -5.85
N TYR A 95 -17.38 -16.46 -5.46
CA TYR A 95 -17.99 -15.94 -4.23
C TYR A 95 -17.15 -16.17 -2.95
N PRO A 96 -16.51 -17.34 -2.75
CA PRO A 96 -15.65 -17.59 -1.58
C PRO A 96 -14.36 -16.74 -1.52
N TYR A 97 -14.02 -15.99 -2.58
CA TYR A 97 -12.84 -15.12 -2.66
C TYR A 97 -13.15 -13.64 -2.41
N LEU A 98 -14.44 -13.30 -2.27
CA LEU A 98 -14.89 -11.91 -2.18
C LEU A 98 -15.00 -11.45 -0.73
N GLU A 99 -14.79 -10.16 -0.53
CA GLU A 99 -15.04 -9.46 0.73
C GLU A 99 -15.89 -8.22 0.47
N ASP A 100 -16.60 -7.76 1.50
CA ASP A 100 -17.25 -6.45 1.47
C ASP A 100 -16.21 -5.37 1.83
N ILE A 101 -15.83 -4.53 0.87
CA ILE A 101 -14.82 -3.49 1.05
C ILE A 101 -15.54 -2.16 1.24
N PRO A 102 -15.44 -1.51 2.42
CA PRO A 102 -16.15 -0.27 2.68
C PRO A 102 -15.59 0.90 1.87
N ASP A 103 -16.43 1.91 1.65
CA ASP A 103 -16.01 3.18 1.04
C ASP A 103 -14.87 3.83 1.86
N PRO A 104 -13.81 4.36 1.23
CA PRO A 104 -12.67 4.94 1.94
C PRO A 104 -13.03 6.13 2.86
N GLY A 105 -14.20 6.74 2.70
CA GLY A 105 -14.71 7.79 3.58
C GLY A 105 -14.87 7.37 5.05
N VAL A 106 -14.94 6.05 5.34
CA VAL A 106 -14.99 5.54 6.73
C VAL A 106 -13.66 5.68 7.48
N ASN A 107 -12.57 6.06 6.82
CA ASN A 107 -11.24 6.30 7.41
C ASN A 107 -10.78 5.15 8.33
N TRP A 108 -10.88 3.92 7.83
CA TRP A 108 -10.56 2.69 8.56
C TRP A 108 -9.17 2.16 8.19
N ILE A 109 -8.43 1.67 9.20
CA ILE A 109 -7.13 1.00 9.01
C ILE A 109 -7.28 -0.45 9.51
N PRO A 110 -7.50 -1.43 8.62
CA PRO A 110 -7.81 -2.80 9.02
C PRO A 110 -6.77 -3.42 9.96
N CYS A 111 -5.47 -3.13 9.80
CA CYS A 111 -4.46 -3.67 10.71
C CYS A 111 -4.51 -3.13 12.15
N LYS A 112 -5.06 -1.92 12.35
CA LYS A 112 -5.20 -1.32 13.69
C LYS A 112 -6.52 -1.71 14.34
N ASP A 113 -7.54 -1.97 13.54
CA ASP A 113 -8.89 -2.26 13.98
C ASP A 113 -9.50 -3.37 13.12
N PRO A 114 -9.07 -4.63 13.30
CA PRO A 114 -9.45 -5.74 12.44
C PRO A 114 -10.88 -6.24 12.66
N GLN A 115 -11.62 -5.69 13.64
CA GLN A 115 -12.92 -6.23 14.05
C GLN A 115 -14.10 -5.30 13.76
N SER A 116 -13.87 -4.08 13.27
CA SER A 116 -14.94 -3.07 13.29
C SER A 116 -15.89 -3.06 12.10
N LEU A 117 -15.56 -3.65 10.94
CA LEU A 117 -16.37 -3.43 9.73
C LEU A 117 -16.55 -4.62 8.77
N VAL A 118 -15.68 -5.63 8.75
CA VAL A 118 -15.70 -6.69 7.71
C VAL A 118 -15.36 -8.06 8.30
N GLN A 119 -16.10 -9.11 7.90
CA GLN A 119 -15.63 -10.49 8.03
C GLN A 119 -14.49 -10.69 7.04
N HIS A 120 -13.26 -10.60 7.55
CA HIS A 120 -12.07 -10.78 6.73
C HIS A 120 -11.96 -12.23 6.27
N VAL A 121 -12.07 -12.43 4.96
CA VAL A 121 -11.72 -13.67 4.28
C VAL A 121 -10.20 -13.74 4.13
N ALA A 122 -9.50 -12.64 3.82
CA ALA A 122 -8.07 -12.49 3.55
C ALA A 122 -7.35 -11.61 4.60
N PRO A 123 -6.02 -11.75 4.80
CA PRO A 123 -5.30 -10.91 5.73
C PRO A 123 -5.19 -9.50 5.15
N PRO A 124 -5.29 -8.46 5.99
CA PRO A 124 -5.34 -7.10 5.49
C PRO A 124 -4.00 -6.70 4.84
N LEU A 125 -4.06 -6.34 3.56
CA LEU A 125 -2.93 -5.69 2.84
C LEU A 125 -2.48 -4.37 3.49
N SER A 126 -3.28 -3.83 4.42
CA SER A 126 -3.00 -2.61 5.17
C SER A 126 -2.02 -2.81 6.33
N CYS A 127 -1.61 -4.04 6.63
CA CYS A 127 -0.69 -4.27 7.73
C CYS A 127 0.72 -3.75 7.45
N PRO A 128 1.37 -3.10 8.44
CA PRO A 128 2.77 -2.75 8.32
C PRO A 128 3.56 -4.02 8.05
N LEU A 129 4.36 -4.01 6.99
CA LEU A 129 5.55 -4.84 6.93
C LEU A 129 6.30 -4.62 8.26
N PRO A 130 6.89 -5.65 8.91
CA PRO A 130 7.70 -5.44 10.10
C PRO A 130 8.91 -4.55 9.72
N LEU A 131 8.73 -3.25 9.80
CA LEU A 131 9.78 -2.26 9.66
C LEU A 131 10.57 -2.38 10.96
N GLY A 132 11.82 -2.84 10.86
CA GLY A 132 12.74 -2.84 11.99
C GLY A 132 12.76 -1.44 12.61
N VAL A 133 12.36 -1.36 13.87
CA VAL A 133 12.24 -0.12 14.64
C VAL A 133 13.64 0.48 14.82
N GLY A 134 13.96 1.50 14.03
CA GLY A 134 14.90 2.56 14.44
C GLY A 134 14.23 3.46 15.47
N PRO A 135 14.98 4.13 16.35
CA PRO A 135 14.44 4.71 17.58
C PRO A 135 13.37 5.76 17.28
N SER A 136 12.28 5.63 18.02
CA SER A 136 11.14 6.53 18.19
C SER A 136 11.39 7.98 17.75
N HIS A 137 10.90 8.32 16.57
CA HIS A 137 10.24 9.59 16.36
C HIS A 137 8.83 9.28 15.89
N GLU A 138 7.87 9.79 16.63
CA GLU A 138 6.43 9.74 16.39
C GLU A 138 6.11 10.53 15.11
N SER A 139 6.52 9.98 13.97
CA SER A 139 6.10 10.42 12.66
C SER A 139 5.07 9.40 12.21
N GLN A 140 3.80 9.79 12.34
CA GLN A 140 2.69 9.07 11.73
C GLN A 140 3.10 8.81 10.28
N SER A 141 3.37 7.56 9.93
CA SER A 141 3.51 7.18 8.53
C SER A 141 2.23 7.63 7.85
N ALA A 142 2.37 8.61 6.95
CA ALA A 142 1.30 9.13 6.13
C ALA A 142 0.89 8.04 5.15
N CYS A 143 0.22 7.00 5.65
CA CYS A 143 -0.61 6.16 4.80
C CYS A 143 -1.69 7.08 4.25
N CYS A 144 -1.84 7.08 2.92
CA CYS A 144 -2.61 7.99 2.08
C CYS A 144 -3.89 8.53 2.76
N LYS A 145 -3.80 9.66 3.46
CA LYS A 145 -4.96 10.52 3.69
C LYS A 145 -5.28 11.17 2.35
N TYR A 146 -6.21 10.60 1.60
CA TYR A 146 -6.76 11.27 0.43
C TYR A 146 -7.39 12.60 0.90
N PRO A 147 -6.96 13.76 0.36
CA PRO A 147 -7.63 15.02 0.66
C PRO A 147 -9.06 14.96 0.08
N PRO A 148 -10.06 15.52 0.78
CA PRO A 148 -11.48 15.27 0.49
C PRO A 148 -12.03 15.89 -0.82
N HIS A 149 -11.20 16.36 -1.77
CA HIS A 149 -11.70 17.09 -2.95
C HIS A 149 -10.97 16.85 -4.29
N TRP A 150 -10.16 15.80 -4.45
CA TRP A 150 -9.47 15.57 -5.73
C TRP A 150 -10.22 14.56 -6.60
N HIS A 151 -10.99 15.08 -7.57
CA HIS A 151 -11.54 14.28 -8.67
C HIS A 151 -10.41 13.74 -9.53
N ALA A 152 -10.30 12.42 -9.61
CA ALA A 152 -9.21 11.69 -10.25
C ALA A 152 -9.24 11.69 -11.80
N HIS A 153 -9.89 12.66 -12.44
CA HIS A 153 -10.27 12.51 -13.84
C HIS A 153 -9.29 13.04 -14.90
N ASP A 154 -8.32 13.91 -14.58
CA ASP A 154 -7.55 14.61 -15.63
C ASP A 154 -6.03 14.68 -15.40
N ARG A 155 -5.36 13.57 -15.06
CA ARG A 155 -3.89 13.49 -15.21
C ARG A 155 -3.48 12.19 -15.89
N GLU A 156 -3.21 12.29 -17.19
CA GLU A 156 -2.48 11.31 -17.98
C GLU A 156 -1.10 11.10 -17.33
N TRP A 157 -0.88 9.92 -16.76
CA TRP A 157 0.38 9.55 -16.10
C TRP A 157 1.44 9.26 -17.17
N ASN A 158 2.03 10.33 -17.74
CA ASN A 158 3.19 10.22 -18.60
C ASN A 158 4.43 9.84 -17.77
N LEU A 159 4.61 8.53 -17.54
CA LEU A 159 5.79 7.96 -16.90
C LEU A 159 7.01 8.17 -17.81
N CYS A 160 7.81 9.21 -17.55
CA CYS A 160 9.13 9.33 -18.17
C CYS A 160 10.04 8.18 -17.69
N THR A 161 10.21 7.14 -18.51
CA THR A 161 11.10 6.01 -18.24
C THR A 161 12.56 6.45 -18.36
N ARG A 162 13.17 6.91 -17.26
CA ARG A 162 14.61 7.14 -17.22
C ARG A 162 15.32 5.82 -16.92
N GLY A 163 15.71 5.11 -17.97
CA GLY A 163 16.59 3.93 -17.93
C GLY A 163 16.03 2.73 -17.17
N ARG A 164 15.65 1.66 -17.87
CA ARG A 164 15.37 0.34 -17.28
C ARG A 164 16.55 -0.09 -16.41
N GLN A 165 16.45 0.10 -15.10
CA GLN A 165 17.16 -0.73 -14.13
C GLN A 165 16.14 -1.76 -13.64
N GLY A 166 15.89 -2.76 -14.50
CA GLY A 166 15.17 -3.95 -14.07
C GLY A 166 16.08 -4.69 -13.10
N VAL A 167 15.82 -4.61 -11.80
CA VAL A 167 16.41 -5.52 -10.82
C VAL A 167 15.55 -6.77 -10.85
N SER A 168 16.12 -7.87 -11.35
CA SER A 168 15.44 -9.17 -11.29
C SER A 168 15.35 -9.59 -9.83
N LEU A 169 14.14 -9.92 -9.38
CA LEU A 169 13.91 -10.61 -8.12
C LEU A 169 14.07 -12.13 -8.32
#